data_AF-A0A4D6GUE2-F1
#
_entry.id   AF-A0A4D6GUE2-F1
#
_cell.length_a   1.000
_cell.length_b   1.000
_cell.length_c   1.000
_cell.angle_alpha   90.00
_cell.angle_beta   90.00
_cell.angle_gamma   90.00
#
_symmetry.space_group_name_H-M   'P 1'
#
loop_
_entity.id
_entity.type
_entity.pdbx_description
1 polymer ?
#
loop_
_entity_poly.entity_id
_entity_poly.type
_entity_poly.pdbx_seq_one_letter_code
_entity_poly.pdbx_strand_id
1 'polypeptide(L)'
;MIAIVGGGIAGLSAARRLQQHGVDARVFEASATVGGLAATHETAGDPIEAFYHHLSAAEETIIDRIEELGLGDDLRWPIGKNAYYVDGTVHPMDTPWEILAFPHLSLYDTARLAMLTQELDVRGGLPSFDTYEDLTDFEHVGVEQFLCEHTTRGVYEQFFEPLLEAKFGSRMDDVSAAWLLGRIKFRGERDLLRGEPLGYLDGGFGRLLDALVEDVGREHIETGARVTAIQRDDAGDVTGVTVDSEAGTERVDADGVIVAAMPTVLESLTGYECDITFQGTVCSIVSMDEALTDTYWLNIADDAPFGALIEHTNFIDPARYGGEHLLYVPKYVQSRDDEVWQMSDEEVREHWLSGIEALFPDFDRESVNWVETNRNPRTAPVYERGYLDMVVPYDLASEGHDGVYYAGMASRAQYPERSLNGGIVAGNEAADRILDGA
;
A
#
# COMPACT_ATOMS: atom_id res chain seq x y z
N MET A 1 27.54 -8.01 -13.12
CA MET A 1 26.36 -7.13 -13.09
C MET A 1 25.20 -7.89 -12.49
N ILE A 2 24.35 -7.23 -11.70
CA ILE A 2 23.13 -7.80 -11.12
C ILE A 2 21.91 -7.36 -11.93
N ALA A 3 21.13 -8.32 -12.43
CA ALA A 3 19.89 -8.04 -13.12
C ALA A 3 18.75 -7.83 -12.12
N ILE A 4 17.99 -6.75 -12.26
CA ILE A 4 16.86 -6.43 -11.39
C ILE A 4 15.58 -6.50 -12.20
N VAL A 5 14.65 -7.37 -11.79
CA VAL A 5 13.37 -7.59 -12.47
C VAL A 5 12.29 -6.75 -11.78
N GLY A 6 11.87 -5.67 -12.43
CA GLY A 6 10.84 -4.75 -11.96
C GLY A 6 11.38 -3.34 -11.66
N GLY A 7 10.85 -2.34 -12.34
CA GLY A 7 11.17 -0.90 -12.18
C GLY A 7 10.30 -0.19 -11.16
N GLY A 8 9.83 -0.88 -10.12
CA GLY A 8 9.16 -0.27 -8.98
C GLY A 8 10.14 0.33 -7.97
N ILE A 9 9.62 0.96 -6.92
CA ILE A 9 10.44 1.58 -5.87
C ILE A 9 11.46 0.63 -5.23
N ALA A 10 11.11 -0.65 -5.08
CA ALA A 10 12.01 -1.67 -4.54
C ALA A 10 13.19 -1.98 -5.49
N GLY A 11 12.91 -2.15 -6.79
CA GLY A 11 13.94 -2.42 -7.79
C GLY A 11 14.89 -1.24 -7.98
N LEU A 12 14.34 -0.01 -8.02
CA LEU A 12 15.15 1.21 -8.09
C LEU A 12 16.00 1.39 -6.82
N SER A 13 15.45 1.09 -5.64
CA SER A 13 16.19 1.15 -4.38
C SER A 13 17.32 0.12 -4.32
N ALA A 14 17.07 -1.11 -4.80
CA ALA A 14 18.10 -2.15 -4.90
C ALA A 14 19.21 -1.74 -5.88
N ALA A 15 18.86 -1.21 -7.05
CA ALA A 15 19.83 -0.74 -8.05
C ALA A 15 20.75 0.33 -7.46
N ARG A 16 20.15 1.36 -6.85
CA ARG A 16 20.88 2.44 -6.18
C ARG A 16 21.81 1.90 -5.09
N ARG A 17 21.30 1.00 -4.24
CA ARG A 17 22.05 0.42 -3.12
C ARG A 17 23.29 -0.34 -3.63
N LEU A 18 23.15 -1.15 -4.68
CA LEU A 18 24.26 -1.87 -5.33
C LEU A 18 25.28 -0.90 -5.96
N GLN A 19 24.81 0.09 -6.72
CA GLN A 19 25.67 1.07 -7.37
C GLN A 19 26.50 1.90 -6.37
N GLN A 20 25.92 2.26 -5.22
CA GLN A 20 26.64 2.93 -4.13
C GLN A 20 27.82 2.11 -3.58
N HIS A 21 27.79 0.79 -3.74
CA HIS A 21 28.87 -0.13 -3.35
C HIS A 21 29.76 -0.54 -4.53
N GLY A 22 29.62 0.12 -5.68
CA GLY A 22 30.42 -0.16 -6.88
C GLY A 22 30.03 -1.44 -7.61
N VAL A 23 28.85 -2.01 -7.32
CA VAL A 23 28.31 -3.17 -8.05
C VAL A 23 27.43 -2.66 -9.19
N ASP A 24 27.76 -3.08 -10.42
CA ASP A 24 26.96 -2.76 -11.61
C ASP A 24 25.61 -3.47 -11.57
N ALA A 25 24.54 -2.73 -11.83
CA ALA A 25 23.16 -3.23 -11.79
C ALA A 25 22.37 -2.67 -12.97
N ARG A 26 21.44 -3.48 -13.50
CA ARG A 26 20.52 -3.08 -14.57
C ARG A 26 19.10 -3.49 -14.24
N VAL A 27 18.17 -2.54 -14.32
CA VAL A 27 16.75 -2.72 -14.05
C VAL A 27 16.02 -2.99 -15.37
N PHE A 28 15.22 -4.05 -15.39
CA PHE A 28 14.35 -4.41 -16.49
C PHE A 28 12.88 -4.27 -16.05
N GLU A 29 12.17 -3.35 -16.67
CA GLU A 29 10.74 -3.10 -16.43
C GLU A 29 9.93 -3.51 -17.66
N ALA A 30 8.93 -4.38 -17.46
CA ALA A 30 8.12 -4.90 -18.55
C ALA A 30 7.17 -3.85 -19.16
N SER A 31 6.80 -2.85 -18.37
CA SER A 31 5.90 -1.75 -18.76
C SER A 31 6.67 -0.63 -19.46
N ALA A 32 5.95 0.26 -20.15
CA ALA A 32 6.56 1.42 -20.82
C ALA A 32 7.09 2.48 -19.83
N THR A 33 6.64 2.44 -18.58
CA THR A 33 7.00 3.38 -17.52
C THR A 33 7.39 2.64 -16.25
N VAL A 34 8.22 3.27 -15.43
CA VAL A 34 8.57 2.81 -14.08
C VAL A 34 7.49 3.19 -13.07
N GLY A 35 7.61 2.68 -11.84
CA GLY A 35 6.78 3.11 -10.70
C GLY A 35 5.85 2.03 -10.15
N GLY A 36 5.49 1.02 -10.94
CA GLY A 36 4.64 -0.08 -10.49
C GLY A 36 3.32 0.42 -9.90
N LEU A 37 3.02 0.05 -8.65
CA LEU A 37 1.81 0.51 -7.93
C LEU A 37 1.83 2.00 -7.55
N ALA A 38 2.97 2.67 -7.66
CA ALA A 38 3.12 4.12 -7.45
C ALA A 38 3.07 4.90 -8.78
N ALA A 39 2.58 4.30 -9.86
CA ALA A 39 2.33 4.99 -11.11
C ALA A 39 1.32 6.14 -10.91
N THR A 40 1.46 7.19 -11.71
CA THR A 40 0.63 8.40 -11.64
C THR A 40 -0.15 8.62 -12.93
N HIS A 41 -1.20 9.43 -12.83
CA HIS A 41 -1.99 10.01 -13.91
C HIS A 41 -1.74 11.51 -13.98
N GLU A 42 -1.77 12.04 -15.19
CA GLU A 42 -1.69 13.49 -15.41
C GLU A 42 -3.01 14.16 -14.99
N THR A 43 -2.92 15.34 -14.39
CA THR A 43 -4.08 16.19 -14.09
C THR A 43 -3.90 17.57 -14.76
N ALA A 44 -4.81 18.51 -14.48
CA ALA A 44 -4.62 19.91 -14.89
C ALA A 44 -3.43 20.62 -14.19
N GLY A 45 -2.84 20.01 -13.16
CA GLY A 45 -1.66 20.51 -12.46
C GLY A 45 -0.69 19.39 -12.08
N ASP A 46 -0.47 19.18 -10.77
CA ASP A 46 0.41 18.12 -10.26
C ASP A 46 -0.14 16.73 -10.65
N PRO A 47 0.71 15.76 -11.02
CA PRO A 47 0.26 14.39 -11.28
C PRO A 47 -0.30 13.76 -10.00
N ILE A 48 -1.19 12.79 -10.15
CA ILE A 48 -1.88 12.10 -9.05
C ILE A 48 -1.62 10.61 -9.12
N GLU A 49 -1.41 9.94 -7.98
CA GLU A 49 -1.18 8.50 -7.95
C GLU A 49 -2.41 7.70 -8.45
N ALA A 50 -2.18 6.53 -9.06
CA ALA A 50 -3.26 5.63 -9.49
C ALA A 50 -4.06 5.05 -8.30
N PHE A 51 -3.43 5.01 -7.13
CA PHE A 51 -4.00 4.59 -5.86
C PHE A 51 -3.66 5.65 -4.81
N TYR A 52 -4.50 5.82 -3.79
CA TYR A 52 -4.28 6.81 -2.74
C TYR A 52 -3.05 6.46 -1.87
N HIS A 53 -2.17 7.44 -1.63
CA HIS A 53 -0.92 7.26 -0.89
C HIS A 53 -0.72 8.41 0.12
N HIS A 54 -0.19 8.09 1.29
CA HIS A 54 0.36 9.03 2.27
C HIS A 54 1.44 8.30 3.09
N LEU A 55 2.27 9.06 3.80
CA LEU A 55 3.29 8.54 4.70
C LEU A 55 2.89 8.72 6.15
N SER A 56 3.33 7.79 7.00
CA SER A 56 3.41 8.02 8.43
C SER A 56 4.78 8.56 8.81
N ALA A 57 4.84 9.37 9.87
CA ALA A 57 6.11 9.83 10.45
C ALA A 57 6.99 8.68 10.98
N ALA A 58 6.40 7.52 11.24
CA ALA A 58 7.13 6.31 11.64
C ALA A 58 7.89 5.63 10.47
N GLU A 59 7.63 6.04 9.23
CA GLU A 59 8.29 5.48 8.05
C GLU A 59 9.62 6.20 7.75
N GLU A 60 10.60 6.02 8.64
CA GLU A 60 11.87 6.76 8.60
C GLU A 60 12.69 6.51 7.32
N THR A 61 12.70 5.29 6.78
CA THR A 61 13.56 4.95 5.62
C THR A 61 13.16 5.71 4.35
N ILE A 62 11.87 5.91 4.10
CA ILE A 62 11.42 6.72 2.97
C ILE A 62 11.64 8.21 3.20
N ILE A 63 11.51 8.68 4.44
CA ILE A 63 11.81 10.08 4.80
C ILE A 63 13.28 10.37 4.57
N ASP A 64 14.17 9.52 5.09
CA ASP A 64 15.62 9.60 4.85
C ASP A 64 15.93 9.58 3.35
N ARG A 65 15.25 8.72 2.58
CA ARG A 65 15.45 8.65 1.13
C ARG A 65 15.01 9.93 0.42
N ILE A 66 13.90 10.52 0.83
CA ILE A 66 13.42 11.81 0.31
C ILE A 66 14.46 12.91 0.62
N GLU A 67 15.01 12.94 1.83
CA GLU A 67 16.07 13.89 2.21
C GLU A 67 17.35 13.70 1.38
N GLU A 68 17.83 12.46 1.24
CA GLU A 68 19.02 12.11 0.46
C GLU A 68 18.91 12.54 -1.02
N LEU A 69 17.70 12.45 -1.59
CA LEU A 69 17.40 12.85 -2.96
C LEU A 69 17.14 14.36 -3.11
N GLY A 70 17.26 15.14 -2.02
CA GLY A 70 17.08 16.59 -2.04
C GLY A 70 15.63 17.04 -2.13
N LEU A 71 14.68 16.16 -1.79
CA LEU A 71 13.24 16.42 -1.83
C LEU A 71 12.66 16.75 -0.44
N GLY A 72 13.48 16.83 0.60
CA GLY A 72 13.04 17.05 1.99
C GLY A 72 12.23 18.33 2.21
N ASP A 73 12.59 19.44 1.54
CA ASP A 73 11.88 20.72 1.65
C ASP A 73 10.45 20.68 1.07
N ASP A 74 10.18 19.68 0.22
CA ASP A 74 8.90 19.43 -0.44
C ASP A 74 8.02 18.42 0.33
N LEU A 75 8.55 17.75 1.35
CA LEU A 75 7.77 16.85 2.21
C LEU A 75 6.92 17.68 3.18
N ARG A 76 5.59 17.53 3.08
CA ARG A 76 4.62 18.21 3.94
C ARG A 76 3.95 17.21 4.87
N TRP A 77 3.48 17.72 6.00
CA TRP A 77 2.73 16.97 7.01
C TRP A 77 1.34 17.59 7.27
N PRO A 78 0.45 17.68 6.26
CA PRO A 78 -0.91 18.15 6.46
C PRO A 78 -1.69 17.21 7.39
N ILE A 79 -2.78 17.75 7.96
CA ILE A 79 -3.68 16.99 8.81
C ILE A 79 -4.71 16.29 7.90
N GLY A 80 -4.72 14.96 7.92
CA GLY A 80 -5.75 14.17 7.26
C GLY A 80 -6.97 14.01 8.17
N LYS A 81 -8.10 14.65 7.83
CA LYS A 81 -9.36 14.47 8.56
C LYS A 81 -10.00 13.12 8.24
N ASN A 82 -10.41 12.39 9.28
CA ASN A 82 -11.03 11.08 9.17
C ASN A 82 -12.49 11.14 9.66
N ALA A 83 -13.38 10.44 8.97
CA ALA A 83 -14.75 10.28 9.43
C ALA A 83 -15.33 8.89 9.12
N TYR A 84 -16.51 8.65 9.69
CA TYR A 84 -17.34 7.48 9.50
C TYR A 84 -18.71 7.94 8.99
N TYR A 85 -19.14 7.39 7.86
CA TYR A 85 -20.48 7.60 7.35
C TYR A 85 -21.38 6.45 7.82
N VAL A 86 -22.39 6.78 8.64
CA VAL A 86 -23.36 5.82 9.15
C VAL A 86 -24.72 6.49 9.35
N ASP A 87 -25.80 5.78 9.04
CA ASP A 87 -27.19 6.25 9.17
C ASP A 87 -27.41 7.61 8.45
N GLY A 88 -26.83 7.75 7.27
CA GLY A 88 -26.97 8.98 6.48
C GLY A 88 -26.13 10.18 6.95
N THR A 89 -25.21 10.00 7.90
CA THR A 89 -24.49 11.11 8.55
C THR A 89 -22.97 10.88 8.58
N VAL A 90 -22.21 11.93 8.27
CA VAL A 90 -20.74 11.96 8.43
C VAL A 90 -20.38 12.29 9.88
N HIS A 91 -19.73 11.35 10.57
CA HIS A 91 -19.24 11.49 11.93
C HIS A 91 -17.71 11.63 11.94
N PRO A 92 -17.15 12.79 12.31
CA PRO A 92 -15.70 12.97 12.47
C PRO A 92 -15.10 11.99 13.49
N MET A 93 -13.83 11.60 13.31
CA MET A 93 -13.12 10.61 14.13
C MET A 93 -11.70 11.03 14.51
N ASP A 94 -11.40 12.32 14.46
CA ASP A 94 -10.04 12.84 14.65
C ASP A 94 -9.71 13.12 16.12
N THR A 95 -10.69 13.57 16.90
CA THR A 95 -10.52 13.94 18.31
C THR A 95 -11.25 12.99 19.28
N PRO A 96 -10.80 12.90 20.54
CA PRO A 96 -11.47 12.07 21.55
C PRO A 96 -12.95 12.41 21.78
N TRP A 97 -13.33 13.68 21.63
CA TRP A 97 -14.72 14.13 21.83
C TRP A 97 -15.63 13.74 20.67
N GLU A 98 -15.10 13.70 19.46
CA GLU A 98 -15.82 13.23 18.27
C GLU A 98 -16.04 11.72 18.34
N ILE A 99 -15.03 10.96 18.75
CA ILE A 99 -15.16 9.51 19.03
C ILE A 99 -16.21 9.27 20.13
N LEU A 100 -16.19 10.08 21.21
CA LEU A 100 -17.19 9.99 22.28
C LEU A 100 -18.61 10.35 21.81
N ALA A 101 -18.74 11.18 20.78
CA ALA A 101 -20.01 11.58 20.20
C ALA A 101 -20.54 10.57 19.16
N PHE A 102 -19.75 9.55 18.81
CA PHE A 102 -20.16 8.53 17.85
C PHE A 102 -21.34 7.72 18.40
N PRO A 103 -22.50 7.70 17.71
CA PRO A 103 -23.74 7.20 18.29
C PRO A 103 -23.78 5.68 18.48
N HIS A 104 -22.90 4.93 17.82
CA HIS A 104 -22.89 3.45 17.84
C HIS A 104 -21.94 2.84 18.86
N LEU A 105 -21.15 3.65 19.59
CA LEU A 105 -20.31 3.16 20.68
C LEU A 105 -20.86 3.61 22.02
N SER A 106 -21.03 2.66 22.96
CA SER A 106 -21.33 3.03 24.34
C SER A 106 -20.12 3.72 24.99
N LEU A 107 -20.33 4.39 26.13
CA LEU A 107 -19.23 4.95 26.92
C LEU A 107 -18.21 3.88 27.34
N TYR A 108 -18.67 2.64 27.55
CA TYR A 108 -17.80 1.53 27.89
C TYR A 108 -16.97 1.08 26.68
N ASP A 109 -17.60 0.97 25.51
CA ASP A 109 -16.92 0.64 24.25
C ASP A 109 -15.88 1.70 23.91
N THR A 110 -16.26 2.98 24.00
CA THR A 110 -15.36 4.12 23.79
C THR A 110 -14.16 4.07 24.73
N ALA A 111 -14.37 3.81 26.02
CA ALA A 111 -13.29 3.68 26.98
C ALA A 111 -12.35 2.51 26.66
N ARG A 112 -12.89 1.36 26.24
CA ARG A 112 -12.11 0.17 25.88
C ARG A 112 -11.33 0.35 24.58
N LEU A 113 -11.92 1.00 23.59
CA LEU A 113 -11.25 1.40 22.35
C LEU A 113 -10.10 2.38 22.66
N ALA A 114 -10.37 3.40 23.48
CA ALA A 114 -9.34 4.36 23.90
C ALA A 114 -8.16 3.67 24.59
N MET A 115 -8.42 2.70 25.48
CA MET A 115 -7.36 1.91 26.12
C MET A 115 -6.50 1.18 25.10
N LEU A 116 -7.11 0.48 24.12
CA LEU A 116 -6.36 -0.20 23.06
C LEU A 116 -5.49 0.77 22.25
N THR A 117 -6.04 1.93 21.86
CA THR A 117 -5.31 2.95 21.08
C THR A 117 -4.19 3.64 21.85
N GLN A 118 -4.18 3.51 23.18
CA GLN A 118 -3.12 3.99 24.07
C GLN A 118 -2.20 2.84 24.52
N GLU A 119 -2.27 1.70 23.82
CA GLU A 119 -1.50 0.49 24.09
C GLU A 119 -1.70 -0.06 25.52
N LEU A 120 -2.86 0.19 26.12
CA LEU A 120 -3.18 -0.17 27.49
C LEU A 120 -4.04 -1.44 27.58
N ASP A 121 -3.44 -2.55 28.04
CA ASP A 121 -4.18 -3.77 28.40
C ASP A 121 -4.58 -3.77 29.88
N VAL A 122 -5.86 -3.95 30.16
CA VAL A 122 -6.42 -3.98 31.54
C VAL A 122 -7.08 -5.31 31.90
N ARG A 123 -7.01 -6.34 31.04
CA ARG A 123 -7.65 -7.65 31.26
C ARG A 123 -7.12 -8.37 32.50
N GLY A 124 -5.84 -8.15 32.84
CA GLY A 124 -5.19 -8.72 34.03
C GLY A 124 -5.56 -8.05 35.36
N GLY A 125 -6.45 -7.05 35.36
CA GLY A 125 -6.85 -6.28 36.54
C GLY A 125 -5.84 -5.18 36.95
N LEU A 126 -4.59 -5.27 36.50
CA LEU A 126 -3.60 -4.20 36.53
C LEU A 126 -3.30 -3.73 35.09
N PRO A 127 -3.19 -2.41 34.85
CA PRO A 127 -2.78 -1.88 33.55
C PRO A 127 -1.39 -2.36 33.13
N SER A 128 -1.26 -2.84 31.89
CA SER A 128 -0.01 -3.21 31.22
C SER A 128 0.15 -2.36 29.95
N PHE A 129 1.34 -1.81 29.74
CA PHE A 129 1.67 -0.95 28.59
C PHE A 129 2.50 -1.68 27.53
N ASP A 130 3.13 -2.80 27.91
CA ASP A 130 4.10 -3.49 27.06
C ASP A 130 3.42 -4.64 26.26
N THR A 131 2.13 -4.90 26.53
CA THR A 131 1.40 -6.06 25.99
C THR A 131 1.40 -6.11 24.46
N TYR A 132 1.41 -4.95 23.81
CA TYR A 132 1.30 -4.85 22.37
C TYR A 132 2.64 -4.51 21.70
N GLU A 133 3.76 -4.47 22.44
CA GLU A 133 5.08 -4.09 21.91
C GLU A 133 5.50 -4.95 20.72
N ASP A 134 5.46 -6.27 20.89
CA ASP A 134 5.79 -7.21 19.82
C ASP A 134 4.52 -7.64 19.07
N LEU A 135 4.38 -7.14 17.84
CA LEU A 135 3.25 -7.49 16.98
C LEU A 135 3.25 -8.98 16.61
N THR A 136 4.39 -9.65 16.65
CA THR A 136 4.50 -11.07 16.28
C THR A 136 3.81 -11.99 17.30
N ASP A 137 3.61 -11.54 18.54
CA ASP A 137 2.84 -12.28 19.55
C ASP A 137 1.36 -12.47 19.16
N PHE A 138 0.85 -11.61 18.28
CA PHE A 138 -0.55 -11.62 17.83
C PHE A 138 -0.72 -12.16 16.42
N GLU A 139 0.35 -12.69 15.83
CA GLU A 139 0.39 -13.08 14.42
C GLU A 139 -0.58 -14.22 14.11
N HIS A 140 -0.72 -15.20 15.01
CA HIS A 140 -1.66 -16.31 14.87
C HIS A 140 -3.05 -16.04 15.48
N VAL A 141 -3.30 -14.86 16.04
CA VAL A 141 -4.58 -14.50 16.66
C VAL A 141 -5.49 -13.84 15.62
N GLY A 142 -6.74 -14.28 15.50
CA GLY A 142 -7.70 -13.65 14.59
C GLY A 142 -8.11 -12.25 15.07
N VAL A 143 -8.31 -11.30 14.15
CA VAL A 143 -8.64 -9.91 14.48
C VAL A 143 -9.94 -9.77 15.28
N GLU A 144 -10.99 -10.52 14.94
CA GLU A 144 -12.25 -10.54 15.70
C GLU A 144 -12.00 -11.01 17.14
N GLN A 145 -11.33 -12.15 17.29
CA GLN A 145 -11.03 -12.75 18.59
C GLN A 145 -10.27 -11.73 19.45
N PHE A 146 -9.22 -11.14 18.88
CA PHE A 146 -8.42 -10.13 19.55
C PHE A 146 -9.28 -8.95 20.00
N LEU A 147 -10.08 -8.35 19.10
CA LEU A 147 -10.90 -7.20 19.44
C LEU A 147 -11.93 -7.52 20.53
N CYS A 148 -12.60 -8.67 20.43
CA CYS A 148 -13.57 -9.08 21.44
C CYS A 148 -12.94 -9.29 22.82
N GLU A 149 -11.71 -9.82 22.88
CA GLU A 149 -10.98 -10.02 24.12
C GLU A 149 -10.43 -8.72 24.71
N HIS A 150 -9.82 -7.87 23.89
CA HIS A 150 -9.07 -6.69 24.34
C HIS A 150 -9.93 -5.43 24.44
N THR A 151 -11.06 -5.39 23.72
CA THR A 151 -12.03 -4.30 23.77
C THR A 151 -13.40 -4.80 24.23
N THR A 152 -14.38 -4.88 23.33
CA THR A 152 -15.72 -5.43 23.51
C THR A 152 -16.26 -5.97 22.19
N ARG A 153 -17.35 -6.76 22.25
CA ARG A 153 -18.10 -7.18 21.06
C ARG A 153 -18.67 -5.99 20.28
N GLY A 154 -19.14 -4.94 20.97
CA GLY A 154 -19.68 -3.74 20.34
C GLY A 154 -18.62 -2.95 19.56
N VAL A 155 -17.39 -2.85 20.08
CA VAL A 155 -16.27 -2.23 19.34
C VAL A 155 -15.95 -3.02 18.07
N TYR A 156 -15.98 -4.35 18.11
CA TYR A 156 -15.81 -5.14 16.90
C TYR A 156 -16.94 -4.87 15.89
N GLU A 157 -18.19 -5.16 16.24
CA GLU A 157 -19.33 -5.13 15.31
C GLU A 157 -19.63 -3.72 14.77
N GLN A 158 -19.53 -2.69 15.61
CA GLN A 158 -19.97 -1.33 15.24
C GLN A 158 -18.86 -0.45 14.67
N PHE A 159 -17.58 -0.84 14.84
CA PHE A 159 -16.46 0.01 14.44
C PHE A 159 -15.44 -0.71 13.55
N PHE A 160 -15.02 -1.92 13.88
CA PHE A 160 -13.98 -2.61 13.09
C PHE A 160 -14.52 -3.53 12.01
N GLU A 161 -15.65 -4.19 12.23
CA GLU A 161 -16.24 -5.13 11.27
C GLU A 161 -16.52 -4.47 9.91
N PRO A 162 -17.14 -3.28 9.81
CA PRO A 162 -17.35 -2.64 8.50
C PRO A 162 -16.03 -2.26 7.81
N LEU A 163 -14.99 -1.86 8.57
CA LEU A 163 -13.66 -1.56 8.01
C LEU A 163 -12.96 -2.81 7.47
N LEU A 164 -13.10 -3.92 8.19
CA LEU A 164 -12.53 -5.20 7.82
C LEU A 164 -13.24 -5.77 6.59
N GLU A 165 -14.57 -5.71 6.55
CA GLU A 165 -15.37 -6.09 5.40
C GLU A 165 -15.01 -5.24 4.18
N ALA A 166 -14.91 -3.91 4.34
CA ALA A 166 -14.49 -3.00 3.27
C ALA A 166 -13.10 -3.33 2.70
N LYS A 167 -12.14 -3.71 3.56
CA LYS A 167 -10.75 -3.94 3.15
C LYS A 167 -10.46 -5.37 2.68
N PHE A 168 -11.10 -6.38 3.27
CA PHE A 168 -10.80 -7.80 3.07
C PHE A 168 -11.98 -8.63 2.56
N GLY A 169 -13.19 -8.05 2.53
CA GLY A 169 -14.41 -8.73 2.09
C GLY A 169 -14.58 -10.10 2.74
N SER A 170 -14.78 -11.14 1.92
CA SER A 170 -14.97 -12.52 2.38
C SER A 170 -13.77 -13.14 3.10
N ARG A 171 -12.61 -12.47 3.17
CA ARG A 171 -11.40 -12.95 3.84
C ARG A 171 -11.16 -12.29 5.20
N MET A 172 -12.07 -11.44 5.69
CA MET A 172 -11.89 -10.74 6.96
C MET A 172 -11.63 -11.67 8.16
N ASP A 173 -12.22 -12.86 8.16
CA ASP A 173 -12.06 -13.86 9.24
C ASP A 173 -10.67 -14.50 9.28
N ASP A 174 -9.90 -14.39 8.21
CA ASP A 174 -8.53 -14.93 8.13
C ASP A 174 -7.49 -13.96 8.72
N VAL A 175 -7.86 -12.68 8.86
CA VAL A 175 -6.95 -11.58 9.17
C VAL A 175 -6.37 -11.72 10.58
N SER A 176 -5.05 -11.57 10.66
CA SER A 176 -4.28 -11.54 11.89
C SER A 176 -4.52 -10.25 12.69
N ALA A 177 -4.56 -10.36 14.01
CA ALA A 177 -4.59 -9.22 14.92
C ALA A 177 -3.30 -8.37 14.85
N ALA A 178 -2.18 -8.96 14.45
CA ALA A 178 -0.93 -8.24 14.25
C ALA A 178 -1.04 -7.16 13.16
N TRP A 179 -1.83 -7.42 12.10
CA TRP A 179 -2.15 -6.42 11.09
C TRP A 179 -2.86 -5.20 11.69
N LEU A 180 -3.89 -5.45 12.51
CA LEU A 180 -4.65 -4.37 13.13
C LEU A 180 -3.78 -3.57 14.11
N LEU A 181 -3.00 -4.25 14.95
CA LEU A 181 -2.09 -3.59 15.89
C LEU A 181 -1.03 -2.78 15.14
N GLY A 182 -0.52 -3.31 14.02
CA GLY A 182 0.31 -2.55 13.08
C GLY A 182 -0.39 -1.26 12.68
N ARG A 183 -1.64 -1.32 12.20
CA ARG A 183 -2.43 -0.13 11.83
C ARG A 183 -2.66 0.84 12.99
N ILE A 184 -2.74 0.37 14.23
CA ILE A 184 -2.93 1.26 15.39
C ILE A 184 -1.61 1.95 15.73
N LYS A 185 -0.48 1.21 15.69
CA LYS A 185 0.86 1.74 15.99
C LYS A 185 1.45 2.62 14.89
N PHE A 186 1.26 2.24 13.62
CA PHE A 186 1.75 2.99 12.47
C PHE A 186 1.13 4.39 12.37
N ARG A 187 0.02 4.66 13.08
CA ARG A 187 -0.65 5.97 13.08
C ARG A 187 0.01 7.04 13.95
N GLY A 188 1.21 6.78 14.48
CA GLY A 188 2.15 7.80 14.99
C GLY A 188 1.60 8.75 16.08
N GLU A 189 2.36 9.81 16.38
CA GLU A 189 1.97 10.86 17.31
C GLU A 189 0.75 11.63 16.77
N ARG A 190 -0.46 11.20 17.14
CA ARG A 190 -1.70 11.96 16.88
C ARG A 190 -1.62 13.32 17.58
N ASP A 191 -1.86 14.40 16.82
CA ASP A 191 -2.22 15.67 17.44
C ASP A 191 -3.62 15.48 18.05
N LEU A 192 -3.67 15.33 19.38
CA LEU A 192 -4.90 15.08 20.14
C LEU A 192 -6.03 16.11 19.90
N LEU A 193 -5.71 17.27 19.32
CA LEU A 193 -6.64 18.36 19.04
C LEU A 193 -6.96 18.53 17.56
N ARG A 194 -6.17 17.97 16.64
CA ARG A 194 -6.28 18.25 15.21
C ARG A 194 -6.45 17.02 14.34
N GLY A 195 -5.99 15.85 14.79
CA GLY A 195 -6.01 14.61 14.00
C GLY A 195 -4.61 14.10 13.69
N GLU A 196 -4.50 13.30 12.64
CA GLU A 196 -3.27 12.62 12.26
C GLU A 196 -2.48 13.43 11.22
N PRO A 197 -1.25 13.87 11.51
CA PRO A 197 -0.37 14.42 10.51
C PRO A 197 0.11 13.31 9.58
N LEU A 198 -0.19 13.44 8.29
CA LEU A 198 0.17 12.47 7.27
C LEU A 198 1.15 13.12 6.28
N GLY A 199 2.20 12.41 5.92
CA GLY A 199 3.23 12.89 5.01
C GLY A 199 2.77 12.81 3.55
N TYR A 200 2.99 13.88 2.80
CA TYR A 200 2.78 13.89 1.34
C TYR A 200 3.83 14.78 0.68
N LEU A 201 4.30 14.35 -0.49
CA LEU A 201 5.30 15.09 -1.24
C LEU A 201 4.61 16.15 -2.12
N ASP A 202 5.03 17.40 -2.02
CA ASP A 202 4.54 18.45 -2.93
C ASP A 202 4.85 18.03 -4.39
N GLY A 203 3.81 17.90 -5.22
CA GLY A 203 3.92 17.36 -6.59
C GLY A 203 3.76 15.83 -6.71
N GLY A 204 3.40 15.14 -5.63
CA GLY A 204 3.13 13.71 -5.60
C GLY A 204 4.37 12.82 -5.51
N PHE A 205 4.17 11.54 -5.18
CA PHE A 205 5.23 10.52 -5.07
C PHE A 205 5.86 10.15 -6.41
N GLY A 206 5.25 10.55 -7.54
CA GLY A 206 5.89 10.47 -8.87
C GLY A 206 7.26 11.16 -8.88
N ARG A 207 7.41 12.29 -8.16
CA ARG A 207 8.69 13.00 -8.04
C ARG A 207 9.77 12.19 -7.33
N LEU A 208 9.39 11.37 -6.34
CA LEU A 208 10.32 10.46 -5.67
C LEU A 208 10.83 9.39 -6.65
N LEU A 209 9.93 8.85 -7.49
CA LEU A 209 10.31 7.90 -8.54
C LEU A 209 11.23 8.54 -9.58
N ASP A 210 10.90 9.75 -10.04
CA ASP A 210 11.74 10.49 -10.99
C ASP A 210 13.14 10.74 -10.43
N ALA A 211 13.24 11.19 -9.18
CA ALA A 211 14.51 11.40 -8.52
C ALA A 211 15.31 10.09 -8.36
N LEU A 212 14.66 8.98 -8.04
CA LEU A 212 15.30 7.66 -8.00
C LEU A 212 15.80 7.21 -9.38
N VAL A 213 15.03 7.45 -10.44
CA VAL A 213 15.44 7.14 -11.82
C VAL A 213 16.65 7.96 -12.23
N GLU A 214 16.68 9.25 -11.87
CA GLU A 214 17.81 10.13 -12.15
C GLU A 214 19.06 9.74 -11.36
N ASP A 215 18.91 9.36 -10.09
CA ASP A 215 20.01 8.93 -9.23
C ASP A 215 20.61 7.58 -9.65
N VAL A 216 19.76 6.63 -10.08
CA VAL A 216 20.20 5.34 -10.64
C VAL A 216 20.83 5.48 -12.03
N GLY A 217 20.39 6.48 -12.79
CA GLY A 217 20.79 6.70 -14.18
C GLY A 217 19.89 5.95 -15.16
N ARG A 218 19.32 6.68 -16.13
CA ARG A 218 18.37 6.14 -17.12
C ARG A 218 19.00 5.07 -18.02
N GLU A 219 20.31 5.10 -18.20
CA GLU A 219 21.09 4.10 -18.95
C GLU A 219 21.14 2.74 -18.26
N HIS A 220 20.87 2.68 -16.95
CA HIS A 220 20.79 1.45 -16.16
C HIS A 220 19.37 0.89 -16.08
N ILE A 221 18.39 1.57 -16.70
CA ILE A 221 16.97 1.21 -16.63
C ILE A 221 16.45 0.98 -18.05
N GLU A 222 15.90 -0.21 -18.29
CA GLU A 222 15.27 -0.55 -19.55
C GLU A 222 13.78 -0.84 -19.34
N THR A 223 12.94 0.03 -19.89
CA THR A 223 11.48 -0.12 -19.92
C THR A 223 11.02 -0.87 -21.18
N GLY A 224 9.84 -1.48 -21.15
CA GLY A 224 9.36 -2.34 -22.23
C GLY A 224 10.18 -3.63 -22.40
N ALA A 225 10.92 -4.01 -21.36
CA ALA A 225 11.85 -5.12 -21.33
C ALA A 225 11.42 -6.13 -20.25
N ARG A 226 10.78 -7.21 -20.70
CA ARG A 226 10.27 -8.27 -19.83
C ARG A 226 11.31 -9.36 -19.66
N VAL A 227 11.76 -9.59 -18.44
CA VAL A 227 12.54 -10.79 -18.13
C VAL A 227 11.63 -12.02 -18.16
N THR A 228 11.98 -13.02 -18.96
CA THR A 228 11.18 -14.23 -19.17
C THR A 228 11.86 -15.52 -18.71
N ALA A 229 13.17 -15.50 -18.49
CA ALA A 229 13.90 -16.63 -17.91
C ALA A 229 15.18 -16.20 -17.19
N ILE A 230 15.56 -16.94 -16.16
CA ILE A 230 16.88 -16.88 -15.54
C ILE A 230 17.76 -17.95 -16.18
N GLN A 231 18.95 -17.56 -16.61
CA GLN A 231 19.89 -18.45 -17.27
C GLN A 231 20.92 -18.97 -16.26
N ARG A 232 21.15 -20.27 -16.28
CA ARG A 232 22.08 -20.96 -15.38
C ARG A 232 23.11 -21.77 -16.17
N ASP A 233 24.29 -21.97 -15.59
CA ASP A 233 25.30 -22.90 -16.14
C ASP A 233 25.10 -24.34 -15.64
N ASP A 234 26.04 -25.23 -15.96
CA ASP A 234 26.02 -26.63 -15.55
C ASP A 234 26.21 -26.83 -14.03
N ALA A 235 26.80 -25.85 -13.32
CA ALA A 235 26.92 -25.86 -11.87
C ALA A 235 25.65 -25.36 -11.17
N GLY A 236 24.76 -24.72 -11.92
CA GLY A 236 23.52 -24.13 -11.43
C GLY A 236 23.65 -22.64 -11.13
N ASP A 237 24.81 -22.04 -11.36
CA ASP A 237 25.07 -20.63 -11.07
C ASP A 237 24.37 -19.74 -12.09
N VAL A 238 23.84 -18.60 -11.62
CA VAL A 238 23.23 -17.59 -12.50
C VAL A 238 24.30 -17.02 -13.43
N THR A 239 24.02 -17.02 -14.73
CA THR A 239 24.91 -16.46 -15.75
C THR A 239 24.25 -15.37 -16.60
N GLY A 240 22.95 -15.14 -16.42
CA GLY A 240 22.22 -14.13 -17.17
C GLY A 240 20.71 -14.23 -17.05
N VAL A 241 20.04 -13.38 -17.81
CA VAL A 241 18.58 -13.37 -17.98
C VAL A 241 18.21 -13.32 -19.46
N THR A 242 17.04 -13.84 -19.79
CA THR A 242 16.42 -13.65 -21.11
C THR A 242 15.41 -12.51 -21.02
N VAL A 243 15.53 -11.56 -21.93
CA VAL A 243 14.75 -10.33 -21.96
C VAL A 243 14.01 -10.25 -23.29
N ASP A 244 12.70 -10.08 -23.22
CA ASP A 244 11.83 -9.81 -24.37
C ASP A 244 11.51 -8.31 -24.42
N SER A 245 11.83 -7.65 -25.53
CA SER A 245 11.47 -6.26 -25.81
C SER A 245 10.93 -6.10 -27.24
N GLU A 246 10.54 -4.88 -27.63
CA GLU A 246 10.15 -4.58 -29.01
C GLU A 246 11.28 -4.86 -30.02
N ALA A 247 12.54 -4.81 -29.57
CA ALA A 247 13.71 -5.11 -30.40
C ALA A 247 13.92 -6.62 -30.63
N GLY A 248 13.24 -7.47 -29.85
CA GLY A 248 13.31 -8.93 -29.91
C GLY A 248 13.68 -9.55 -28.56
N THR A 249 13.95 -10.86 -28.60
CA THR A 249 14.44 -11.61 -27.44
C THR A 249 15.96 -11.64 -27.44
N GLU A 250 16.57 -11.23 -26.33
CA GLU A 250 18.01 -11.30 -26.14
C GLU A 250 18.42 -11.92 -24.80
N ARG A 251 19.68 -12.35 -24.73
CA ARG A 251 20.31 -12.78 -23.48
C ARG A 251 21.15 -11.62 -22.97
N VAL A 252 20.98 -11.29 -21.69
CA VAL A 252 21.86 -10.35 -20.98
C VAL A 252 22.63 -11.11 -19.91
N ASP A 253 23.95 -11.00 -19.90
CA ASP A 253 24.79 -11.64 -18.89
C ASP A 253 24.66 -10.95 -17.53
N ALA A 254 24.54 -11.74 -16.47
CA ALA A 254 24.39 -11.28 -15.10
C ALA A 254 24.87 -12.36 -14.13
N ASP A 255 25.42 -11.94 -13.00
CA ASP A 255 25.99 -12.83 -11.98
C ASP A 255 24.97 -13.17 -10.87
N GLY A 256 23.83 -12.50 -10.88
CA GLY A 256 22.73 -12.67 -9.92
C GLY A 256 21.48 -11.91 -10.37
N VAL A 257 20.34 -12.26 -9.78
CA VAL A 257 19.04 -11.66 -10.10
C VAL A 257 18.32 -11.22 -8.83
N ILE A 258 17.87 -9.96 -8.78
CA ILE A 258 16.87 -9.50 -7.80
C ILE A 258 15.50 -9.47 -8.48
N VAL A 259 14.54 -10.20 -7.96
CA VAL A 259 13.14 -10.12 -8.38
C VAL A 259 12.41 -9.11 -7.48
N ALA A 260 12.21 -7.89 -8.00
CA ALA A 260 11.50 -6.80 -7.35
C ALA A 260 10.06 -6.61 -7.88
N ALA A 261 9.49 -7.70 -8.42
CA ALA A 261 8.14 -7.75 -8.98
C ALA A 261 7.20 -8.61 -8.11
N MET A 262 5.94 -8.74 -8.53
CA MET A 262 4.97 -9.62 -7.86
C MET A 262 5.49 -11.07 -7.79
N PRO A 263 5.13 -11.85 -6.76
CA PRO A 263 5.57 -13.24 -6.63
C PRO A 263 5.32 -14.10 -7.86
N THR A 264 4.24 -13.87 -8.63
CA THR A 264 4.03 -14.58 -9.91
C THR A 264 5.17 -14.48 -10.90
N VAL A 265 5.92 -13.37 -10.88
CA VAL A 265 7.12 -13.23 -11.70
C VAL A 265 8.21 -14.14 -11.15
N LEU A 266 8.44 -14.15 -9.84
CA LEU A 266 9.36 -15.09 -9.18
C LEU A 266 8.96 -16.55 -9.50
N GLU A 267 7.70 -16.92 -9.27
CA GLU A 267 7.16 -18.25 -9.56
C GLU A 267 7.40 -18.65 -11.02
N SER A 268 7.16 -17.73 -11.97
CA SER A 268 7.38 -18.00 -13.40
C SER A 268 8.86 -18.17 -13.78
N LEU A 269 9.77 -17.49 -13.07
CA LEU A 269 11.19 -17.47 -13.38
C LEU A 269 11.96 -18.61 -12.70
N THR A 270 11.52 -19.07 -11.53
CA THR A 270 12.25 -20.05 -10.71
C THR A 270 11.45 -21.32 -10.42
N GLY A 271 10.12 -21.28 -10.50
CA GLY A 271 9.25 -22.36 -10.01
C GLY A 271 9.05 -22.36 -8.50
N TYR A 272 9.57 -21.36 -7.77
CA TYR A 272 9.24 -21.14 -6.36
C TYR A 272 7.72 -20.95 -6.22
N GLU A 273 7.10 -21.44 -5.15
CA GLU A 273 5.66 -21.26 -4.89
C GLU A 273 5.48 -20.28 -3.73
N CYS A 274 4.71 -19.20 -3.96
CA CYS A 274 4.43 -18.20 -2.93
C CYS A 274 3.07 -18.49 -2.28
N ASP A 275 3.07 -18.81 -0.99
CA ASP A 275 1.86 -19.15 -0.23
C ASP A 275 1.00 -17.93 0.14
N ILE A 276 1.54 -16.71 0.03
CA ILE A 276 0.80 -15.48 0.38
C ILE A 276 -0.36 -15.25 -0.59
N THR A 277 -1.57 -15.14 -0.02
CA THR A 277 -2.77 -14.68 -0.72
C THR A 277 -2.68 -13.17 -0.99
N PHE A 278 -3.01 -12.76 -2.21
CA PHE A 278 -3.16 -11.34 -2.59
C PHE A 278 -4.59 -11.03 -2.99
N GLN A 279 -5.03 -9.83 -2.65
CA GLN A 279 -6.27 -9.24 -3.12
C GLN A 279 -6.00 -8.17 -4.18
N GLY A 280 -6.94 -8.02 -5.10
CA GLY A 280 -6.93 -6.98 -6.12
C GLY A 280 -7.63 -5.72 -5.65
N THR A 281 -7.51 -4.66 -6.46
CA THR A 281 -8.26 -3.43 -6.26
C THR A 281 -8.76 -2.92 -7.61
N VAL A 282 -10.01 -2.46 -7.61
CA VAL A 282 -10.55 -1.52 -8.60
C VAL A 282 -10.62 -0.16 -7.91
N CYS A 283 -9.93 0.84 -8.45
CA CYS A 283 -9.85 2.17 -7.84
C CYS A 283 -10.10 3.21 -8.92
N SER A 284 -11.14 4.02 -8.75
CA SER A 284 -11.40 5.15 -9.64
C SER A 284 -11.01 6.46 -8.99
N ILE A 285 -10.52 7.41 -9.79
CA ILE A 285 -10.35 8.80 -9.43
C ILE A 285 -11.47 9.56 -10.12
N VAL A 286 -12.32 10.22 -9.34
CA VAL A 286 -13.40 11.07 -9.82
C VAL A 286 -12.96 12.51 -9.62
N SER A 287 -12.82 13.26 -10.71
CA SER A 287 -12.59 14.70 -10.67
C SER A 287 -13.90 15.46 -10.72
N MET A 288 -14.03 16.48 -9.87
CA MET A 288 -15.25 17.24 -9.67
C MET A 288 -14.97 18.75 -9.54
N ASP A 289 -15.97 19.57 -9.84
CA ASP A 289 -15.91 21.03 -9.65
C ASP A 289 -15.99 21.46 -8.18
N GLU A 290 -16.64 20.65 -7.34
CA GLU A 290 -16.86 20.92 -5.92
C GLU A 290 -16.55 19.68 -5.08
N ALA A 291 -16.20 19.92 -3.82
CA ALA A 291 -15.92 18.85 -2.87
C ALA A 291 -17.20 18.06 -2.54
N LEU A 292 -17.08 16.74 -2.39
CA LEU A 292 -18.19 15.90 -1.92
C LEU A 292 -18.42 16.12 -0.41
N THR A 293 -17.32 16.18 0.35
CA THR A 293 -17.31 16.43 1.79
C THR A 293 -16.12 17.33 2.16
N ASP A 294 -15.93 17.64 3.44
CA ASP A 294 -14.70 18.29 3.94
C ASP A 294 -13.71 17.29 4.56
N THR A 295 -13.92 15.99 4.33
CA THR A 295 -13.19 14.87 4.92
C THR A 295 -12.16 14.32 3.93
N TYR A 296 -10.93 14.04 4.39
CA TYR A 296 -9.94 13.36 3.56
C TYR A 296 -10.25 11.87 3.44
N TRP A 297 -10.44 11.18 4.56
CA TRP A 297 -10.72 9.75 4.60
C TRP A 297 -12.08 9.46 5.22
N LEU A 298 -13.04 9.06 4.40
CA LEU A 298 -14.39 8.73 4.83
C LEU A 298 -14.61 7.22 4.72
N ASN A 299 -14.78 6.55 5.85
CA ASN A 299 -15.17 5.14 5.87
C ASN A 299 -16.70 5.04 5.76
N ILE A 300 -17.19 4.09 4.98
CA ILE A 300 -18.62 3.93 4.72
C ILE A 300 -19.11 2.67 5.42
N ALA A 301 -20.03 2.83 6.37
CA ALA A 301 -20.67 1.73 7.09
C ALA A 301 -22.01 1.32 6.45
N ASP A 302 -22.70 2.28 5.84
CA ASP A 302 -23.97 2.06 5.16
C ASP A 302 -23.76 1.20 3.89
N ASP A 303 -24.83 0.52 3.46
CA ASP A 303 -24.80 -0.31 2.25
C ASP A 303 -24.45 0.54 1.01
N ALA A 304 -23.29 0.25 0.42
CA ALA A 304 -22.71 1.02 -0.65
C ALA A 304 -21.81 0.14 -1.53
N PRO A 305 -21.60 0.51 -2.81
CA PRO A 305 -20.74 -0.28 -3.69
C PRO A 305 -19.25 -0.19 -3.32
N PHE A 306 -18.87 0.77 -2.47
CA PHE A 306 -17.52 1.01 -1.96
C PHE A 306 -17.54 1.09 -0.43
N GLY A 307 -16.44 0.72 0.21
CA GLY A 307 -16.30 0.79 1.68
C GLY A 307 -15.59 2.04 2.20
N ALA A 308 -15.01 2.83 1.31
CA ALA A 308 -14.36 4.09 1.67
C ALA A 308 -14.38 5.07 0.48
N LEU A 309 -14.29 6.36 0.81
CA LEU A 309 -14.12 7.48 -0.10
C LEU A 309 -12.93 8.29 0.39
N ILE A 310 -11.93 8.51 -0.47
CA ILE A 310 -10.72 9.26 -0.11
C ILE A 310 -10.65 10.51 -0.95
N GLU A 311 -11.09 11.63 -0.39
CA GLU A 311 -11.11 12.91 -1.08
C GLU A 311 -9.76 13.61 -0.92
N HIS A 312 -8.85 13.30 -1.84
CA HIS A 312 -7.46 13.75 -1.85
C HIS A 312 -7.33 15.26 -1.70
N THR A 313 -8.26 16.01 -2.29
CA THR A 313 -8.21 17.48 -2.28
C THR A 313 -8.71 18.13 -0.99
N ASN A 314 -9.18 17.33 -0.02
CA ASN A 314 -9.34 17.77 1.37
C ASN A 314 -8.04 17.62 2.19
N PHE A 315 -7.06 16.90 1.65
CA PHE A 315 -5.74 16.71 2.23
C PHE A 315 -4.68 17.59 1.56
N ILE A 316 -4.77 17.77 0.24
CA ILE A 316 -3.89 18.62 -0.58
C ILE A 316 -4.71 19.66 -1.32
N ASP A 317 -4.27 20.93 -1.32
CA ASP A 317 -5.05 22.04 -1.88
C ASP A 317 -5.41 21.82 -3.37
N PRO A 318 -6.70 21.93 -3.77
CA PRO A 318 -7.15 21.70 -5.14
C PRO A 318 -6.50 22.66 -6.16
N ALA A 319 -5.95 23.81 -5.73
CA ALA A 319 -5.19 24.69 -6.61
C ALA A 319 -3.96 24.00 -7.26
N ARG A 320 -3.46 22.91 -6.65
CA ARG A 320 -2.42 22.06 -7.25
C ARG A 320 -2.91 21.21 -8.40
N TYR A 321 -4.22 20.94 -8.48
CA TYR A 321 -4.86 20.10 -9.51
C TYR A 321 -5.74 20.93 -10.44
N GLY A 322 -5.35 22.18 -10.70
CA GLY A 322 -6.12 23.10 -11.57
C GLY A 322 -7.40 23.64 -10.95
N GLY A 323 -7.59 23.46 -9.64
CA GLY A 323 -8.82 23.82 -8.92
C GLY A 323 -9.85 22.69 -8.86
N GLU A 324 -9.58 21.53 -9.47
CA GLU A 324 -10.47 20.37 -9.42
C GLU A 324 -10.37 19.65 -8.06
N HIS A 325 -11.49 19.08 -7.62
CA HIS A 325 -11.58 18.22 -6.45
C HIS A 325 -11.43 16.76 -6.86
N LEU A 326 -10.51 16.03 -6.22
CA LEU A 326 -10.17 14.66 -6.59
C LEU A 326 -10.61 13.68 -5.51
N LEU A 327 -11.47 12.73 -5.90
CA LEU A 327 -12.04 11.71 -5.03
C LEU A 327 -11.63 10.31 -5.50
N TYR A 328 -10.91 9.57 -4.66
CA TYR A 328 -10.69 8.14 -4.89
C TYR A 328 -11.87 7.32 -4.39
N VAL A 329 -12.28 6.36 -5.21
CA VAL A 329 -13.31 5.36 -4.92
C VAL A 329 -12.70 3.96 -5.07
N PRO A 330 -12.11 3.41 -3.99
CA PRO A 330 -11.52 2.08 -4.02
C PRO A 330 -12.52 0.98 -3.63
N LYS A 331 -12.36 -0.18 -4.27
CA LYS A 331 -12.94 -1.46 -3.85
C LYS A 331 -11.89 -2.57 -3.93
N TYR A 332 -11.71 -3.30 -2.84
CA TYR A 332 -10.90 -4.51 -2.83
C TYR A 332 -11.70 -5.70 -3.38
N VAL A 333 -11.05 -6.51 -4.20
CA VAL A 333 -11.65 -7.71 -4.80
C VAL A 333 -10.82 -8.94 -4.48
N GLN A 334 -11.49 -10.03 -4.10
CA GLN A 334 -10.83 -11.28 -3.68
C GLN A 334 -10.58 -12.24 -4.84
N SER A 335 -11.23 -12.01 -5.99
CA SER A 335 -11.03 -12.80 -7.20
C SER A 335 -11.31 -11.96 -8.44
N ARG A 336 -10.87 -12.47 -9.59
CA ARG A 336 -11.23 -11.88 -10.89
C ARG A 336 -12.70 -12.11 -11.25
N ASP A 337 -13.40 -12.99 -10.55
CA ASP A 337 -14.82 -13.25 -10.79
C ASP A 337 -15.72 -12.26 -10.04
N ASP A 338 -15.15 -11.32 -9.25
CA ASP A 338 -15.90 -10.22 -8.63
C ASP A 338 -16.63 -9.40 -9.70
N GLU A 339 -17.88 -9.04 -9.41
CA GLU A 339 -18.74 -8.31 -10.34
C GLU A 339 -18.09 -7.00 -10.82
N VAL A 340 -17.52 -6.22 -9.90
CA VAL A 340 -16.89 -4.93 -10.23
C VAL A 340 -15.59 -5.13 -11.01
N TRP A 341 -14.90 -6.25 -10.82
CA TRP A 341 -13.73 -6.58 -11.64
C TRP A 341 -14.10 -6.85 -13.10
N GLN A 342 -15.27 -7.45 -13.35
CA GLN A 342 -15.76 -7.78 -14.69
C GLN A 342 -16.43 -6.61 -15.41
N MET A 343 -16.82 -5.55 -14.70
CA MET A 343 -17.39 -4.34 -15.27
C MET A 343 -16.37 -3.60 -16.16
N SER A 344 -16.84 -3.06 -17.28
CA SER A 344 -16.12 -2.06 -18.08
C SER A 344 -15.94 -0.75 -17.32
N ASP A 345 -15.03 0.12 -17.76
CA ASP A 345 -14.75 1.39 -17.08
C ASP A 345 -15.98 2.30 -16.96
N GLU A 346 -16.85 2.29 -17.99
CA GLU A 346 -18.09 3.06 -17.95
C GLU A 346 -19.12 2.45 -16.99
N GLU A 347 -19.18 1.12 -16.88
CA GLU A 347 -20.03 0.45 -15.89
C GLU A 347 -19.53 0.70 -14.47
N VAL A 348 -18.22 0.66 -14.24
CA VAL A 348 -17.61 1.02 -12.95
C VAL A 348 -17.90 2.47 -12.60
N ARG A 349 -17.74 3.39 -13.55
CA ARG A 349 -18.11 4.80 -13.39
C ARG A 349 -19.58 4.95 -12.97
N GLU A 350 -20.51 4.33 -13.69
CA GLU A 350 -21.93 4.38 -13.36
C GLU A 350 -22.21 3.82 -11.96
N HIS A 351 -21.57 2.69 -11.63
CA HIS A 351 -21.72 2.03 -10.34
C HIS A 351 -21.27 2.91 -9.18
N TRP A 352 -20.14 3.61 -9.31
CA TRP A 352 -19.65 4.56 -8.31
C TRP A 352 -20.54 5.78 -8.18
N LEU A 353 -20.87 6.44 -9.29
CA LEU A 353 -21.65 7.68 -9.24
C LEU A 353 -23.06 7.43 -8.69
N SER A 354 -23.71 6.33 -9.09
CA SER A 354 -25.00 5.92 -8.52
C SER A 354 -24.92 5.66 -7.01
N GLY A 355 -23.82 5.04 -6.55
CA GLY A 355 -23.59 4.82 -5.11
C GLY A 355 -23.38 6.12 -4.34
N ILE A 356 -22.62 7.06 -4.91
CA ILE A 356 -22.40 8.39 -4.32
C ILE A 356 -23.73 9.16 -4.26
N GLU A 357 -24.52 9.20 -5.34
CA GLU A 357 -25.84 9.85 -5.37
C GLU A 357 -26.80 9.29 -4.30
N ALA A 358 -26.74 7.98 -4.05
CA ALA A 358 -27.59 7.32 -3.05
C ALA A 358 -27.25 7.73 -1.61
N LEU A 359 -25.96 7.97 -1.32
CA LEU A 359 -25.51 8.39 0.01
C LEU A 359 -25.53 9.91 0.18
N PHE A 360 -25.24 10.69 -0.85
CA PHE A 360 -25.09 12.14 -0.78
C PHE A 360 -26.15 12.82 -1.66
N PRO A 361 -27.33 13.16 -1.14
CA PRO A 361 -28.42 13.75 -1.94
C PRO A 361 -28.10 15.11 -2.57
N ASP A 362 -27.11 15.81 -2.03
CA ASP A 362 -26.64 17.10 -2.53
C ASP A 362 -25.55 16.95 -3.62
N PHE A 363 -25.07 15.73 -3.89
CA PHE A 363 -24.11 15.47 -4.96
C PHE A 363 -24.77 15.71 -6.32
N ASP A 364 -24.14 16.57 -7.13
CA ASP A 364 -24.54 16.83 -8.50
C ASP A 364 -23.61 16.12 -9.48
N ARG A 365 -24.17 15.18 -10.25
CA ARG A 365 -23.42 14.42 -11.24
C ARG A 365 -22.91 15.27 -12.41
N GLU A 366 -23.52 16.42 -12.67
CA GLU A 366 -23.03 17.37 -13.68
C GLU A 366 -21.71 18.03 -13.25
N SER A 367 -21.34 17.98 -11.96
CA SER A 367 -20.04 18.47 -11.46
C SER A 367 -18.86 17.57 -11.80
N VAL A 368 -19.09 16.34 -12.30
CA VAL A 368 -18.03 15.38 -12.61
C VAL A 368 -17.35 15.73 -13.93
N ASN A 369 -16.07 16.07 -13.85
CA ASN A 369 -15.24 16.44 -15.00
C ASN A 369 -14.75 15.21 -15.77
N TRP A 370 -14.18 14.24 -15.05
CA TRP A 370 -13.66 13.00 -15.61
C TRP A 370 -13.57 11.91 -14.55
N VAL A 371 -13.49 10.65 -15.01
CA VAL A 371 -13.29 9.48 -14.15
C VAL A 371 -12.23 8.60 -14.78
N GLU A 372 -11.16 8.33 -14.02
CA GLU A 372 -10.05 7.45 -14.43
C GLU A 372 -10.08 6.19 -13.56
N THR A 373 -10.07 4.99 -14.17
CA THR A 373 -10.25 3.73 -13.43
C THR A 373 -9.04 2.82 -13.56
N ASN A 374 -8.46 2.47 -12.41
CA ASN A 374 -7.30 1.60 -12.30
C ASN A 374 -7.72 0.22 -11.77
N ARG A 375 -7.19 -0.84 -12.38
CA ARG A 375 -7.37 -2.22 -11.90
C ARG A 375 -6.02 -2.89 -11.73
N ASN A 376 -5.80 -3.49 -10.57
CA ASN A 376 -4.66 -4.36 -10.38
C ASN A 376 -5.07 -5.61 -9.61
N PRO A 377 -4.74 -6.82 -10.11
CA PRO A 377 -5.24 -8.06 -9.54
C PRO A 377 -4.57 -8.42 -8.20
N ARG A 378 -3.49 -7.72 -7.83
CA ARG A 378 -2.71 -7.99 -6.62
C ARG A 378 -2.09 -6.70 -6.10
N THR A 379 -2.88 -5.90 -5.40
CA THR A 379 -2.46 -4.63 -4.82
C THR A 379 -2.06 -4.74 -3.36
N ALA A 380 -2.57 -5.74 -2.64
CA ALA A 380 -2.28 -5.94 -1.23
C ALA A 380 -2.25 -7.43 -0.89
N PRO A 381 -1.36 -7.87 0.00
CA PRO A 381 -1.50 -9.18 0.61
C PRO A 381 -2.69 -9.20 1.57
N VAL A 382 -3.28 -10.37 1.77
CA VAL A 382 -4.14 -10.64 2.91
C VAL A 382 -3.20 -11.02 4.07
N TYR A 383 -3.21 -10.23 5.14
CA TYR A 383 -2.37 -10.48 6.32
C TYR A 383 -3.01 -11.54 7.21
N GLU A 384 -2.96 -12.77 6.74
CA GLU A 384 -3.57 -13.92 7.38
C GLU A 384 -2.83 -14.32 8.67
N ARG A 385 -3.48 -15.13 9.50
CA ARG A 385 -2.81 -15.79 10.62
C ARG A 385 -1.68 -16.69 10.10
N GLY A 386 -0.46 -16.57 10.63
CA GLY A 386 0.70 -17.27 10.07
C GLY A 386 1.35 -16.58 8.87
N TYR A 387 1.02 -15.32 8.55
CA TYR A 387 1.65 -14.55 7.47
C TYR A 387 3.19 -14.59 7.46
N LEU A 388 3.84 -14.47 8.61
CA LEU A 388 5.30 -14.44 8.70
C LEU A 388 5.96 -15.77 8.36
N ASP A 389 5.22 -16.89 8.43
CA ASP A 389 5.70 -18.19 7.98
C ASP A 389 5.69 -18.32 6.44
N MET A 390 4.92 -17.45 5.76
CA MET A 390 4.73 -17.48 4.30
C MET A 390 5.57 -16.43 3.56
N VAL A 391 6.27 -15.54 4.27
CA VAL A 391 7.06 -14.48 3.62
C VAL A 391 8.20 -15.07 2.80
N VAL A 392 8.38 -14.52 1.61
CA VAL A 392 9.48 -14.92 0.72
C VAL A 392 10.79 -14.37 1.28
N PRO A 393 11.82 -15.21 1.47
CA PRO A 393 13.11 -14.75 1.98
C PRO A 393 13.81 -13.85 0.95
N TYR A 394 14.62 -12.91 1.44
CA TYR A 394 15.37 -12.00 0.56
C TYR A 394 16.42 -12.72 -0.28
N ASP A 395 16.99 -13.81 0.24
CA ASP A 395 17.92 -14.71 -0.45
C ASP A 395 17.25 -16.08 -0.59
N LEU A 396 17.12 -16.58 -1.82
CA LEU A 396 16.46 -17.84 -2.12
C LEU A 396 17.42 -19.04 -2.23
N ALA A 397 18.69 -18.88 -1.84
CA ALA A 397 19.64 -19.98 -1.77
C ALA A 397 19.13 -21.15 -0.91
N SER A 398 18.49 -20.86 0.24
CA SER A 398 17.90 -21.90 1.09
C SER A 398 16.78 -22.69 0.42
N GLU A 399 16.14 -22.08 -0.58
CA GLU A 399 15.03 -22.65 -1.36
C GLU A 399 15.52 -23.32 -2.66
N GLY A 400 16.84 -23.48 -2.82
CA GLY A 400 17.45 -24.11 -3.99
C GLY A 400 17.55 -23.20 -5.22
N HIS A 401 17.48 -21.88 -5.02
CA HIS A 401 17.60 -20.89 -6.09
C HIS A 401 18.80 -19.97 -5.85
N ASP A 402 20.01 -20.56 -5.77
CA ASP A 402 21.26 -19.82 -5.63
C ASP A 402 21.39 -18.68 -6.67
N GLY A 403 21.86 -17.52 -6.21
CA GLY A 403 22.02 -16.31 -7.03
C GLY A 403 20.71 -15.57 -7.34
N VAL A 404 19.58 -15.95 -6.72
CA VAL A 404 18.29 -15.27 -6.86
C VAL A 404 17.84 -14.69 -5.53
N TYR A 405 17.45 -13.43 -5.58
CA TYR A 405 17.04 -12.63 -4.43
C TYR A 405 15.65 -12.05 -4.68
N TYR A 406 14.91 -11.72 -3.62
CA TYR A 406 13.56 -11.21 -3.72
C TYR A 406 13.38 -9.90 -2.95
N ALA A 407 12.78 -8.88 -3.59
CA ALA A 407 12.53 -7.57 -3.00
C ALA A 407 11.07 -7.11 -3.15
N GLY A 408 10.15 -8.03 -3.48
CA GLY A 408 8.76 -7.69 -3.78
C GLY A 408 7.84 -7.65 -2.56
N MET A 409 6.54 -7.50 -2.83
CA MET A 409 5.50 -7.28 -1.80
C MET A 409 5.32 -8.45 -0.81
N ALA A 410 5.78 -9.65 -1.15
CA ALA A 410 5.71 -10.83 -0.28
C ALA A 410 6.88 -10.95 0.70
N SER A 411 7.73 -9.93 0.80
CA SER A 411 8.90 -9.94 1.68
C SER A 411 8.55 -9.44 3.08
N ARG A 412 9.44 -9.72 4.05
CA ARG A 412 9.25 -9.34 5.46
C ARG A 412 9.07 -7.83 5.67
N ALA A 413 9.68 -6.97 4.85
CA ALA A 413 9.58 -5.51 4.98
C ALA A 413 8.17 -4.95 4.72
N GLN A 414 7.27 -5.77 4.16
CA GLN A 414 5.89 -5.41 3.85
C GLN A 414 4.91 -5.95 4.90
N TYR A 415 5.44 -6.45 6.02
CA TYR A 415 4.69 -6.85 7.18
C TYR A 415 4.83 -5.81 8.30
N PRO A 416 3.79 -5.57 9.10
CA PRO A 416 2.43 -6.10 8.99
C PRO A 416 1.54 -5.27 8.05
N GLU A 417 2.09 -4.28 7.35
CA GLU A 417 1.38 -3.52 6.34
C GLU A 417 2.31 -3.15 5.18
N ARG A 418 1.73 -3.08 3.98
CA ARG A 418 2.44 -2.72 2.77
C ARG A 418 2.61 -1.21 2.67
N SER A 419 3.79 -0.77 2.25
CA SER A 419 4.05 0.64 2.00
C SER A 419 5.19 0.87 1.02
N LEU A 420 5.34 2.14 0.60
CA LEU A 420 6.48 2.57 -0.20
C LEU A 420 7.78 2.44 0.59
N ASN A 421 7.75 2.74 1.90
CA ASN A 421 8.87 2.52 2.81
C ASN A 421 9.29 1.05 2.83
N GLY A 422 8.34 0.14 3.00
CA GLY A 422 8.59 -1.30 2.93
C GLY A 422 9.21 -1.73 1.61
N GLY A 423 8.87 -1.05 0.50
CA GLY A 423 9.47 -1.29 -0.81
C GLY A 423 10.95 -0.89 -0.87
N ILE A 424 11.29 0.28 -0.34
CA ILE A 424 12.69 0.74 -0.24
C ILE A 424 13.50 -0.21 0.66
N VAL A 425 12.95 -0.59 1.82
CA VAL A 425 13.60 -1.52 2.76
C VAL A 425 13.83 -2.88 2.10
N ALA A 426 12.82 -3.44 1.41
CA ALA A 426 12.96 -4.72 0.71
C ALA A 426 14.06 -4.67 -0.38
N GLY A 427 14.12 -3.57 -1.13
CA GLY A 427 15.16 -3.35 -2.14
C GLY A 427 16.56 -3.29 -1.53
N ASN A 428 16.72 -2.55 -0.43
CA ASN A 428 17.98 -2.45 0.29
C ASN A 428 18.40 -3.82 0.88
N GLU A 429 17.49 -4.54 1.54
CA GLU A 429 17.77 -5.86 2.13
C GLU A 429 18.23 -6.87 1.06
N ALA A 430 17.54 -6.96 -0.07
CA ALA A 430 17.93 -7.87 -1.15
C ALA A 430 19.30 -7.51 -1.74
N ALA A 431 19.59 -6.22 -1.91
CA ALA A 431 20.91 -5.76 -2.34
C ALA A 431 22.00 -6.09 -1.30
N ASP A 432 21.72 -5.89 -0.01
CA ASP A 432 22.67 -6.17 1.07
C ASP A 432 23.01 -7.67 1.16
N ARG A 433 22.06 -8.58 0.86
CA ARG A 433 22.39 -10.04 0.77
C ARG A 433 23.39 -10.37 -0.33
N ILE A 434 23.36 -9.64 -1.44
CA ILE A 434 24.36 -9.78 -2.50
C ILE A 434 25.71 -9.23 -2.03
N LEU A 435 25.71 -8.07 -1.38
CA LEU A 435 26.92 -7.38 -0.93
C LEU A 435 27.64 -8.13 0.20
N ASP A 436 26.89 -8.76 1.12
CA ASP A 436 27.45 -9.57 2.20
C ASP A 436 28.04 -10.90 1.72
N GLY A 437 27.59 -11.38 0.55
CA GLY A 437 28.07 -12.60 -0.09
C GLY A 437 29.23 -12.40 -1.07
N ALA A 438 29.50 -11.16 -1.50
CA ALA A 438 30.58 -10.77 -2.42
C ALA A 438 31.90 -10.47 -1.70
#